data_AF-A0A9E1ADU4-F1
#
_entry.id   AF-A0A9E1ADU4-F1
#
_cell.length_a   1.000
_cell.length_b   1.000
_cell.length_c   1.000
_cell.angle_alpha   90.00
_cell.angle_beta   90.00
_cell.angle_gamma   90.00
#
_symmetry.space_group_name_H-M   'P 1'
#
loop_
_entity.id
_entity.type
_entity.pdbx_description
1 polymer ?
#
loop_
_entity_poly.entity_id
_entity_poly.type
_entity_poly.pdbx_seq_one_letter_code
_entity_poly.pdbx_strand_id
1 'polypeptide(L)' 'MEKNFSGYCRVSDGPRLVILEQDDDGIWEADCNYDAGCPYRSECPIGREITEFLEQTT' A
#
# COMPACT_ATOMS: atom_id res chain seq x y z
N MET A 1 -4.32 0.15 -14.33
CA MET A 1 -4.24 1.56 -13.82
C MET A 1 -3.12 1.64 -12.80
N GLU A 2 -2.56 2.81 -12.49
CA GLU A 2 -1.50 2.96 -11.48
C GLU A 2 -1.89 4.04 -10.45
N LYS A 3 -1.58 3.79 -9.18
CA LYS A 3 -1.72 4.76 -8.09
C LYS A 3 -0.52 4.70 -7.15
N ASN A 4 -0.07 5.87 -6.73
CA ASN A 4 1.11 6.02 -5.88
C ASN A 4 0.74 6.48 -4.47
N PHE A 5 1.34 5.85 -3.47
CA PHE A 5 1.17 6.19 -2.05
C PHE A 5 2.54 6.41 -1.42
N SER A 6 2.68 7.43 -0.58
CA SER A 6 3.97 7.73 0.02
C SER A 6 3.82 8.17 1.46
N GLY A 7 4.84 7.85 2.27
CA GLY A 7 4.84 8.18 3.68
C GLY A 7 6.08 7.63 4.38
N TYR A 8 6.11 7.79 5.69
CA TYR A 8 7.16 7.18 6.51
C TYR A 8 6.93 5.68 6.68
N CYS A 9 7.95 4.87 6.40
CA CYS A 9 7.99 3.44 6.62
C CYS A 9 8.88 3.13 7.81
N ARG A 10 8.29 2.52 8.84
CA ARG A 10 9.03 2.15 10.07
C ARG A 10 9.95 0.94 9.89
N VAL A 11 9.73 0.11 8.86
CA VAL A 11 10.67 -0.98 8.50
C VAL A 11 11.99 -0.42 7.95
N SER A 12 11.90 0.62 7.12
CA SER A 12 13.07 1.26 6.49
C SER A 12 13.61 2.46 7.28
N ASP A 13 12.93 2.86 8.35
CA ASP A 13 13.17 4.09 9.10
C ASP A 13 13.33 5.32 8.19
N GLY A 14 12.39 5.50 7.26
CA GLY A 14 12.51 6.55 6.25
C GLY A 14 11.33 6.67 5.30
N PRO A 15 11.39 7.62 4.34
CA PRO A 15 10.35 7.76 3.33
C PRO A 15 10.28 6.52 2.44
N ARG A 16 9.06 6.10 2.12
CA ARG A 16 8.77 5.01 1.18
C ARG A 16 7.71 5.47 0.19
N LEU A 17 7.95 5.17 -1.08
CA LEU A 17 6.95 5.19 -2.14
C LEU A 17 6.47 3.74 -2.33
N VAL A 18 5.15 3.57 -2.45
CA VAL A 18 4.49 2.32 -2.78
C VAL A 18 3.66 2.55 -4.02
N ILE A 19 3.82 1.67 -5.00
CA ILE A 19 3.10 1.66 -6.26
C ILE A 19 2.01 0.60 -6.14
N LEU A 20 0.77 1.00 -6.44
CA LEU A 20 -0.38 0.13 -6.57
C LEU A 20 -0.73 0.04 -8.05
N GLU A 21 -0.61 -1.14 -8.63
CA GLU A 21 -0.90 -1.39 -10.05
C GLU A 21 -2.12 -2.30 -10.17
N GLN A 22 -3.01 -1.96 -11.09
CA GLN A 22 -4.15 -2.80 -11.44
C GLN A 22 -3.84 -3.58 -12.72
N ASP A 23 -3.95 -4.90 -12.63
CA ASP A 23 -3.76 -5.82 -13.75
C ASP A 23 -4.96 -5.84 -14.72
N ASP A 24 -4.85 -6.67 -15.77
CA ASP A 24 -5.87 -6.81 -16.81
C ASP A 24 -7.19 -7.43 -16.28
N ASP A 25 -7.14 -8.15 -15.15
CA ASP A 25 -8.30 -8.74 -14.49
C ASP A 25 -8.96 -7.78 -13.48
N GLY A 26 -8.41 -6.56 -13.34
CA GLY A 26 -8.91 -5.53 -12.44
C GLY A 26 -8.45 -5.70 -10.99
N ILE A 27 -7.51 -6.59 -10.72
CA ILE A 27 -6.95 -6.85 -9.39
C ILE A 27 -5.84 -5.84 -9.12
N TRP A 28 -5.91 -5.21 -7.94
CA TRP A 28 -4.88 -4.27 -7.47
C TRP A 28 -3.80 -4.99 -6.68
N GLU A 29 -2.54 -4.76 -7.04
CA GLU A 29 -1.36 -5.29 -6.35
C GLU A 29 -0.44 -4.16 -5.91
N ALA A 30 0.11 -4.28 -4.69
CA ALA A 30 1.07 -3.33 -4.14
C ALA A 30 2.50 -3.86 -4.27
N ASP A 31 3.45 -3.01 -4.63
CA ASP A 31 4.90 -3.30 -4.51
C ASP A 31 5.42 -3.26 -3.06
N CYS A 32 4.50 -3.42 -2.09
CA CYS A 32 4.73 -3.42 -0.66
C CYS A 32 3.90 -4.49 0.02
N ASN A 33 4.56 -5.31 0.82
CA ASN A 33 3.95 -6.40 1.59
C ASN A 33 3.34 -5.93 2.93
N TYR A 34 2.73 -4.73 2.96
CA TYR A 34 2.19 -4.19 4.21
C TYR A 34 1.05 -5.05 4.79
N ASP A 35 0.27 -5.71 3.93
CA ASP A 35 -0.84 -6.59 4.34
C ASP A 35 -0.38 -8.02 4.68
N ALA A 36 0.74 -8.48 4.10
CA ALA A 36 1.25 -9.84 4.20
C ALA A 36 2.10 -10.07 5.47
N GLY A 37 1.74 -9.40 6.57
CA GLY A 37 2.38 -9.60 7.88
C GLY A 37 3.43 -8.56 8.25
N CYS A 38 3.41 -7.36 7.67
CA CYS A 38 4.27 -6.27 8.13
C CYS A 38 4.03 -5.99 9.64
N PRO A 39 5.09 -5.94 10.47
CA PRO A 39 4.95 -5.79 11.93
C PRO A 39 4.33 -4.44 12.33
N TYR A 40 4.36 -3.47 11.42
CA TYR A 40 3.80 -2.13 11.64
C TYR A 40 2.50 -1.90 10.87
N ARG A 41 1.83 -2.95 10.38
CA ARG A 41 0.58 -2.83 9.58
C ARG A 41 -0.46 -1.91 10.24
N SER A 42 -0.67 -2.05 11.55
CA SER A 42 -1.64 -1.23 12.31
C SER A 42 -1.26 0.25 12.45
N GLU A 43 0.01 0.59 12.24
CA GLU A 43 0.56 1.95 12.38
C GLU A 43 1.03 2.53 11.04
N CYS A 44 0.96 1.76 9.95
CA CYS A 44 1.50 2.14 8.66
C CYS A 44 0.60 3.17 7.97
N PRO A 45 1.03 4.44 7.80
CA PRO A 45 0.20 5.45 7.16
C PRO A 45 -0.08 5.10 5.69
N ILE A 46 0.92 4.55 4.99
CA ILE A 46 0.80 4.11 3.59
C ILE A 46 -0.21 2.97 3.46
N GLY A 47 -0.09 1.94 4.31
CA GLY A 47 -0.98 0.77 4.28
C GLY A 47 -2.44 1.12 4.59
N ARG A 48 -2.67 2.10 5.48
CA ARG A 48 -4.01 2.64 5.73
C ARG A 48 -4.60 3.29 4.48
N GLU A 49 -3.86 4.17 3.81
CA GLU A 49 -4.35 4.86 2.60
C GLU A 49 -4.60 3.89 1.44
N ILE A 50 -3.76 2.85 1.28
CA ILE A 50 -4.01 1.79 0.30
C ILE A 50 -5.30 1.03 0.64
N THR A 51 -5.49 0.65 1.90
CA THR A 51 -6.70 -0.08 2.34
C THR A 51 -7.97 0.75 2.10
N GLU A 52 -7.97 2.03 2.48
CA GLU A 52 -9.08 2.96 2.24
C GLU A 52 -9.39 3.12 0.75
N PHE A 53 -8.36 3.12 -0.11
CA PHE A 53 -8.55 3.18 -1.55
C PHE A 53 -9.18 1.89 -2.10
N LEU A 54 -8.67 0.73 -1.70
CA LEU A 54 -9.19 -0.56 -2.15
C LEU A 54 -10.66 -0.75 -1.74
N GLU A 55 -11.03 -0.34 -0.53
CA GLU A 55 -12.42 -0.37 -0.04
C GLU A 55 -13.38 0.54 -0.84
N GLN A 56 -12.87 1.61 -1.45
CA GLN A 56 -13.67 2.51 -2.30
C GLN A 56 -13.78 2.04 -3.77
N THR A 57 -12.93 1.09 -4.16
CA THR A 57 -12.78 0.66 -5.56
C THR A 57 -13.26 -0.78 -5.78
N THR A 58 -13.71 -1.45 -4.71
CA THR A 58 -14.34 -2.79 -4.71
C THR A 58 -15.86 -2.64 -4.64
#